data_AF-A0A3C2BVP6-F1
#
_entry.id   AF-A0A3C2BVP6-F1
#
_cell.length_a   1.000
_cell.length_b   1.000
_cell.length_c   1.000
_cell.angle_alpha   90.00
_cell.angle_beta   90.00
_cell.angle_gamma   90.00
#
_symmetry.space_group_name_H-M   'P 1'
#
loop_
_entity.id
_entity.type
_entity.pdbx_description
1 polymer ?
#
loop_
_entity_poly.entity_id
_entity_poly.type
_entity_poly.pdbx_seq_one_letter_code
_entity_poly.pdbx_strand_id
1 'polypeptide(L)'
;DLPAAVHRCFDSASTERIRAYQLSVPGDGPAVPPDSGMAVLVQQMVVPVAAGVAFTANPLTGARDETLISAVPGLAENLVSGVATGEEWVARSGLPGLPRLTRGNGSALTEQSATAVAAAASAVALHFGCPQDIEWAVDHAGKVHILQARPMTALPDAVRWEAPGKGAWLRNFRMGEWLPEAVTPLFMYWAIPRIDAAYNEAVYASAGIKVPMGHAAVNGWYYVAPPTPRSLPHLLFGGKRGSLPYFFNSVVRPMFDPAGADRTVLGALEHEWRTDCLPAYRKLVDAPPADEATPSLDELRHTVEKVLEAAGAYLWYFAATGGAAWKMEAVLAAFWRRHLAGTAAGRAVSASERNAGYQVLLGGLAPVLPAPAPHAVYSLDWYHPTAGEQAGGQVRRDTLPASPPPTGGPADSRRQAESACRNVLKGTRHLHRFETLLGFAQHYALLREEQARDFTLGWPLLRRCLTAIGEHLRDAGVIAAPDDVYFLTLEAFEPDAGPQHAVVGPAPSGMAAAEEAGRPARAGSSATIAGQHL
;
A
#
# COMPACT_ATOMS: atom_id res chain seq x y z
N ASP A 1 -3.50 -3.17 -52.81
CA ASP A 1 -4.30 -2.34 -53.72
C ASP A 1 -4.88 -1.16 -52.94
N LEU A 2 -4.46 0.07 -53.26
CA LEU A 2 -4.77 1.28 -52.50
C LEU A 2 -6.28 1.63 -52.57
N PRO A 3 -6.92 1.66 -53.75
CA PRO A 3 -8.37 1.80 -53.86
C PRO A 3 -9.17 0.87 -52.94
N ALA A 4 -8.83 -0.42 -52.91
CA ALA A 4 -9.51 -1.38 -52.04
C ALA A 4 -9.31 -1.07 -50.54
N ALA A 5 -8.15 -0.55 -50.14
CA ALA A 5 -7.91 -0.12 -48.76
C ALA A 5 -8.73 1.13 -48.39
N VAL A 6 -8.83 2.09 -49.31
CA VAL A 6 -9.67 3.28 -49.15
C VAL A 6 -11.13 2.90 -48.98
N HIS A 7 -11.65 1.98 -49.78
CA HIS A 7 -13.01 1.47 -49.62
C HIS A 7 -13.23 0.80 -48.26
N ARG A 8 -12.29 -0.03 -47.79
CA ARG A 8 -12.39 -0.64 -46.45
C ARG A 8 -12.42 0.40 -45.32
N CYS A 9 -11.72 1.53 -45.45
CA CYS A 9 -11.82 2.62 -44.49
C CYS A 9 -13.24 3.22 -44.50
N PHE A 10 -13.83 3.47 -45.67
CA PHE A 10 -15.21 3.98 -45.75
C PHE A 10 -16.23 3.00 -45.16
N ASP A 11 -16.06 1.71 -45.42
CA ASP A 11 -16.93 0.68 -44.87
C ASP A 11 -16.81 0.61 -43.34
N SER A 12 -15.62 0.82 -42.77
CA SER A 12 -15.41 0.77 -41.31
C SER A 12 -16.20 1.84 -40.55
N ALA A 13 -16.38 3.03 -41.16
CA ALA A 13 -17.18 4.13 -40.63
C ALA A 13 -18.68 3.79 -40.47
N SER A 14 -19.16 2.79 -41.21
CA SER A 14 -20.57 2.37 -41.24
C SER A 14 -20.89 1.17 -40.35
N THR A 15 -19.92 0.69 -39.57
CA THR A 15 -20.08 -0.50 -38.72
C THR A 15 -21.05 -0.26 -37.55
N GLU A 16 -21.77 -1.32 -37.13
CA GLU A 16 -22.76 -1.25 -36.03
C GLU A 16 -22.16 -0.69 -34.72
N ARG A 17 -20.87 -0.95 -34.47
CA ARG A 17 -20.14 -0.43 -33.30
C ARG A 17 -20.05 1.10 -33.29
N ILE A 18 -19.82 1.74 -34.45
CA ILE A 18 -19.76 3.20 -34.55
C ILE A 18 -21.16 3.79 -34.39
N ARG A 19 -22.19 3.14 -34.95
CA ARG A 19 -23.58 3.56 -34.78
C ARG A 19 -24.04 3.50 -33.32
N ALA A 20 -23.67 2.44 -32.60
CA ALA A 20 -23.95 2.32 -31.17
C ALA A 20 -23.20 3.38 -30.34
N TYR A 21 -21.94 3.67 -30.69
CA TYR A 21 -21.16 4.72 -30.03
C TYR A 21 -21.79 6.11 -30.22
N GLN A 22 -22.17 6.47 -31.45
CA GLN A 22 -22.84 7.75 -31.75
C GLN A 22 -24.15 7.95 -30.98
N LEU A 23 -24.90 6.88 -30.74
CA LEU A 23 -26.14 6.90 -29.94
C LEU A 23 -25.88 7.00 -28.43
N SER A 24 -24.67 6.67 -27.97
CA SER A 24 -24.32 6.58 -26.54
C SER A 24 -23.66 7.82 -25.95
N VAL A 25 -23.26 8.81 -26.77
CA VAL A 25 -22.62 10.05 -26.31
C VAL A 25 -23.70 11.08 -25.90
N PRO A 26 -23.80 11.48 -24.62
CA PRO A 26 -24.70 12.55 -24.17
C PRO A 26 -24.26 13.91 -24.75
N GLY A 27 -25.23 14.77 -25.07
CA GLY A 27 -25.11 15.94 -25.96
C GLY A 27 -24.26 17.15 -25.54
N ASP A 28 -23.15 16.97 -24.82
CA ASP A 28 -22.26 18.08 -24.40
C ASP A 28 -20.94 18.17 -25.20
N GLY A 29 -20.74 17.31 -26.20
CA GLY A 29 -19.65 17.45 -27.19
C GLY A 29 -20.08 18.25 -28.42
N PRO A 30 -19.16 18.84 -29.20
CA PRO A 30 -19.52 19.53 -30.44
C PRO A 30 -20.28 18.56 -31.34
N ALA A 31 -21.56 18.88 -31.61
CA ALA A 31 -22.43 18.08 -32.46
C ALA A 31 -21.73 17.87 -33.80
N VAL A 32 -21.45 16.61 -34.16
CA VAL A 32 -20.92 16.25 -35.48
C VAL A 32 -21.99 16.67 -36.50
N PRO A 33 -21.71 17.65 -37.39
CA PRO A 33 -22.69 18.04 -38.39
C PRO A 33 -23.16 16.82 -39.19
N PRO A 34 -24.45 16.73 -39.58
CA PRO A 34 -24.98 15.61 -40.35
C PRO A 34 -24.25 15.38 -41.70
N ASP A 35 -23.46 16.36 -42.16
CA ASP A 35 -22.64 16.31 -43.37
C ASP A 35 -21.14 16.03 -43.12
N SER A 36 -20.76 15.53 -41.92
CA SER A 36 -19.35 15.22 -41.62
C SER A 36 -18.90 13.96 -42.36
N GLY A 37 -18.33 14.14 -43.54
CA GLY A 37 -17.67 13.06 -44.29
C GLY A 37 -16.40 12.58 -43.58
N MET A 38 -16.13 11.27 -43.66
CA MET A 38 -14.83 10.73 -43.23
C MET A 38 -13.77 11.04 -44.29
N ALA A 39 -12.59 11.49 -43.86
CA ALA A 39 -11.42 11.61 -44.72
C ALA A 39 -10.52 10.38 -44.57
N VAL A 40 -9.92 9.90 -45.67
CA VAL A 40 -8.92 8.82 -45.65
C VAL A 40 -7.55 9.41 -45.89
N LEU A 41 -6.67 9.27 -44.89
CA LEU A 41 -5.27 9.71 -44.99
C LEU A 41 -4.44 8.63 -45.68
N VAL A 42 -3.74 8.99 -46.76
CA VAL A 42 -2.78 8.12 -47.45
C VAL A 42 -1.38 8.65 -47.19
N GLN A 43 -0.62 7.94 -46.37
CA GLN A 43 0.72 8.32 -45.95
C GLN A 43 1.76 7.34 -46.51
N GLN A 44 2.95 7.86 -46.80
CA GLN A 44 4.09 7.02 -47.16
C GLN A 44 4.51 6.17 -45.95
N MET A 45 4.60 4.85 -46.14
CA MET A 45 5.00 3.91 -45.08
C MET A 45 6.47 4.07 -44.72
N VAL A 46 6.77 4.22 -43.43
CA VAL A 46 8.13 4.19 -42.88
C VAL A 46 8.52 2.73 -42.64
N VAL A 47 9.79 2.38 -42.88
CA VAL A 47 10.37 1.07 -42.50
C VAL A 47 11.21 1.27 -41.24
N PRO A 48 10.61 1.15 -40.04
CA PRO A 48 11.28 1.48 -38.79
C PRO A 48 12.19 0.37 -38.28
N VAL A 49 13.24 0.77 -37.57
CA VAL A 49 13.95 -0.11 -36.62
C VAL A 49 13.18 -0.21 -35.30
N ALA A 50 12.51 0.87 -34.90
CA ALA A 50 11.63 0.93 -33.75
C ALA A 50 10.52 1.95 -33.96
N ALA A 51 9.36 1.71 -33.37
CA ALA A 51 8.23 2.63 -33.40
C ALA A 51 7.46 2.57 -32.08
N GLY A 52 6.61 3.55 -31.85
CA GLY A 52 5.70 3.52 -30.72
C GLY A 52 4.98 4.83 -30.46
N VAL A 53 4.71 5.09 -29.18
CA VAL A 53 3.86 6.20 -28.74
C VAL A 53 4.63 7.06 -27.73
N ALA A 54 4.41 8.36 -27.73
CA ALA A 54 4.96 9.30 -26.76
C ALA A 54 3.85 10.21 -26.23
N PHE A 55 3.70 10.24 -24.91
CA PHE A 55 2.81 11.14 -24.21
C PHE A 55 3.63 12.27 -23.60
N THR A 56 3.38 13.52 -23.97
CA THR A 56 4.17 14.67 -23.49
C THR A 56 3.77 15.15 -22.10
N ALA A 57 2.81 14.47 -21.48
CA ALA A 57 2.51 14.50 -20.06
C ALA A 57 2.28 13.06 -19.62
N ASN A 58 2.66 12.71 -18.38
CA ASN A 58 2.50 11.37 -17.87
C ASN A 58 0.99 11.04 -17.71
N PRO A 59 0.44 10.09 -18.48
CA PRO A 59 -0.99 9.78 -18.45
C PRO A 59 -1.42 9.10 -17.13
N LEU A 60 -0.48 8.54 -16.36
CA LEU A 60 -0.76 7.86 -15.10
C LEU A 60 -0.75 8.83 -13.91
N THR A 61 0.22 9.75 -13.86
CA THR A 61 0.42 10.66 -12.70
C THR A 61 -0.12 12.07 -12.93
N GLY A 62 -0.38 12.43 -14.19
CA GLY A 62 -0.70 13.81 -14.57
C GLY A 62 0.51 14.75 -14.59
N ALA A 63 1.74 14.26 -14.38
CA ALA A 63 2.93 15.11 -14.44
C ALA A 63 3.10 15.74 -15.84
N ARG A 64 3.07 17.07 -15.93
CA ARG A 64 3.21 17.81 -17.21
C ARG A 64 4.67 18.09 -17.58
N ASP A 65 5.60 17.82 -16.68
CA ASP A 65 7.05 17.91 -16.89
C ASP A 65 7.68 16.56 -17.31
N GLU A 66 6.88 15.51 -17.43
CA GLU A 66 7.30 14.15 -17.79
C GLU A 66 6.74 13.74 -19.16
N THR A 67 7.63 13.39 -20.10
CA THR A 67 7.27 12.72 -21.34
C THR A 67 7.50 11.22 -21.20
N LEU A 68 6.43 10.43 -21.36
CA LEU A 68 6.47 8.96 -21.36
C LEU A 68 6.58 8.46 -22.80
N ILE A 69 7.55 7.59 -23.08
CA ILE A 69 7.78 7.00 -24.40
C ILE A 69 7.67 5.49 -24.29
N SER A 70 6.77 4.88 -25.05
CA SER A 70 6.65 3.43 -25.19
C SER A 70 7.15 3.01 -26.57
N ALA A 71 8.03 2.00 -26.64
CA ALA A 71 8.66 1.58 -27.88
C ALA A 71 8.63 0.05 -28.10
N VAL A 72 8.53 -0.36 -29.35
CA VAL A 72 8.70 -1.75 -29.80
C VAL A 72 9.65 -1.83 -31.01
N PRO A 73 10.37 -2.94 -31.22
CA PRO A 73 11.12 -3.16 -32.44
C PRO A 73 10.20 -3.28 -33.66
N GLY A 74 10.57 -2.65 -34.78
CA GLY A 74 9.78 -2.69 -36.01
C GLY A 74 8.48 -1.87 -35.93
N LEU A 75 7.40 -2.39 -36.52
CA LEU A 75 6.11 -1.68 -36.64
C LEU A 75 5.30 -1.74 -35.34
N ALA A 76 4.68 -0.62 -34.96
CA ALA A 76 3.98 -0.46 -33.68
C ALA A 76 2.48 -0.80 -33.70
N GLU A 77 1.96 -1.49 -34.73
CA GLU A 77 0.52 -1.78 -34.85
C GLU A 77 -0.03 -2.51 -33.61
N ASN A 78 0.70 -3.51 -33.10
CA ASN A 78 0.30 -4.27 -31.91
C ASN A 78 0.45 -3.49 -30.59
N LEU A 79 1.29 -2.44 -30.56
CA LEU A 79 1.44 -1.55 -29.41
C LEU A 79 0.27 -0.55 -29.37
N VAL A 80 -0.05 0.06 -30.51
CA VAL A 80 -1.16 1.02 -30.65
C VAL A 80 -2.51 0.32 -30.44
N SER A 81 -2.64 -0.95 -30.81
CA SER A 81 -3.83 -1.75 -30.55
C SER A 81 -3.94 -2.28 -29.10
N GLY A 82 -2.94 -2.02 -28.24
CA GLY A 82 -2.92 -2.47 -26.85
C GLY A 82 -2.70 -3.97 -26.64
N VAL A 83 -2.18 -4.68 -27.65
CA VAL A 83 -1.98 -6.15 -27.63
C VAL A 83 -0.56 -6.54 -27.18
N ALA A 84 0.39 -5.60 -27.22
CA ALA A 84 1.77 -5.79 -26.75
C ALA A 84 2.19 -4.71 -25.76
N THR A 85 3.02 -5.07 -24.77
CA THR A 85 3.67 -4.12 -23.85
C THR A 85 5.05 -3.77 -24.39
N GLY A 86 5.27 -2.49 -24.70
CA GLY A 86 6.57 -1.97 -25.17
C GLY A 86 7.56 -1.71 -24.03
N GLU A 87 8.81 -1.45 -24.37
CA GLU A 87 9.75 -0.86 -23.40
C GLU A 87 9.32 0.59 -23.10
N GLU A 88 9.62 1.07 -21.89
CA GLU A 88 9.23 2.41 -21.46
C GLU A 88 10.43 3.27 -21.12
N TRP A 89 10.36 4.55 -21.50
CA TRP A 89 11.33 5.58 -21.16
C TRP A 89 10.59 6.79 -20.60
N VAL A 90 11.14 7.39 -19.54
CA VAL A 90 10.62 8.64 -18.97
C VAL A 90 11.66 9.73 -19.16
N ALA A 91 11.28 10.79 -19.86
CA ALA A 91 12.06 12.01 -20.06
C ALA A 91 11.49 13.13 -19.19
N ARG A 92 12.26 13.61 -18.20
CA ARG A 92 11.86 14.79 -17.41
C ARG A 92 12.48 16.06 -17.96
N SER A 93 11.66 17.09 -18.18
CA SER A 93 12.11 18.44 -18.51
C SER A 93 12.78 19.09 -17.30
N GLY A 94 14.11 19.02 -17.22
CA GLY A 94 14.90 19.84 -16.31
C GLY A 94 15.12 21.26 -16.84
N LEU A 95 15.68 22.15 -16.02
CA LEU A 95 16.28 23.44 -16.44
C LEU A 95 17.02 23.32 -17.79
N PRO A 96 17.10 24.39 -18.61
CA PRO A 96 17.45 24.31 -20.03
C PRO A 96 18.73 23.51 -20.29
N GLY A 97 18.55 22.29 -20.81
CA GLY A 97 19.63 21.33 -21.07
C GLY A 97 19.18 19.90 -20.83
N LEU A 98 18.91 19.17 -21.93
CA LEU A 98 18.63 17.74 -22.11
C LEU A 98 17.67 17.03 -21.10
N PRO A 99 16.67 16.28 -21.59
CA PRO A 99 15.80 15.52 -20.69
C PRO A 99 16.61 14.48 -19.90
N ARG A 100 16.35 14.37 -18.59
CA ARG A 100 16.87 13.24 -17.81
C ARG A 100 16.05 12.00 -18.18
N LEU A 101 16.70 11.01 -18.78
CA LEU A 101 16.09 9.74 -19.17
C LEU A 101 16.23 8.68 -18.08
N THR A 102 15.12 8.02 -17.75
CA THR A 102 15.12 6.78 -16.98
C THR A 102 14.67 5.66 -17.90
N ARG A 103 15.51 4.63 -18.06
CA ARG A 103 15.28 3.49 -18.96
C ARG A 103 14.51 2.37 -18.25
N GLY A 104 13.46 1.84 -18.89
CA GLY A 104 12.78 0.60 -18.53
C GLY A 104 13.42 -0.65 -19.15
N ASN A 105 12.90 -1.84 -18.82
CA ASN A 105 13.44 -3.11 -19.32
C ASN A 105 13.16 -3.28 -20.84
N GLY A 106 14.20 -3.23 -21.69
CA GLY A 106 14.04 -3.41 -23.14
C GLY A 106 15.29 -3.07 -23.97
N SER A 107 15.23 -3.31 -25.29
CA SER A 107 16.31 -2.97 -26.25
C SER A 107 15.82 -2.39 -27.58
N ALA A 108 14.58 -1.89 -27.63
CA ALA A 108 14.00 -1.33 -28.85
C ALA A 108 14.66 0.02 -29.25
N LEU A 109 14.99 0.86 -28.27
CA LEU A 109 15.67 2.14 -28.48
C LEU A 109 17.07 2.19 -27.84
N THR A 110 17.94 2.97 -28.48
CA THR A 110 19.14 3.51 -27.84
C THR A 110 18.79 4.78 -27.06
N GLU A 111 19.59 5.14 -26.05
CA GLU A 111 19.40 6.39 -25.28
C GLU A 111 19.41 7.64 -26.18
N GLN A 112 20.24 7.64 -27.22
CA GLN A 112 20.28 8.69 -28.23
C GLN A 112 18.95 8.80 -29.00
N SER A 113 18.37 7.66 -29.41
CA SER A 113 17.09 7.64 -30.12
C SER A 113 15.94 8.07 -29.20
N ALA A 114 15.95 7.60 -27.94
CA ALA A 114 14.97 8.01 -26.94
C ALA A 114 15.03 9.52 -26.65
N THR A 115 16.23 10.11 -26.60
CA THR A 115 16.41 11.57 -26.46
C THR A 115 15.86 12.31 -27.67
N ALA A 116 16.11 11.81 -28.89
CA ALA A 116 15.61 12.43 -30.11
C ALA A 116 14.07 12.37 -30.18
N VAL A 117 13.46 11.25 -29.79
CA VAL A 117 12.00 11.11 -29.68
C VAL A 117 11.43 12.07 -28.64
N ALA A 118 12.03 12.15 -27.44
CA ALA A 118 11.61 13.09 -26.40
C ALA A 118 11.67 14.55 -26.88
N ALA A 119 12.75 14.94 -27.57
CA ALA A 119 12.90 16.28 -28.11
C ALA A 119 11.86 16.59 -29.20
N ALA A 120 11.60 15.64 -30.10
CA ALA A 120 10.57 15.80 -31.12
C ALA A 120 9.17 15.91 -30.50
N ALA A 121 8.85 15.06 -29.52
CA ALA A 121 7.58 15.09 -28.81
C ALA A 121 7.38 16.42 -28.07
N SER A 122 8.41 16.92 -27.39
CA SER A 122 8.39 18.23 -26.72
C SER A 122 8.18 19.37 -27.70
N ALA A 123 8.82 19.35 -28.87
CA ALA A 123 8.64 20.36 -29.91
C ALA A 123 7.20 20.37 -30.45
N VAL A 124 6.59 19.19 -30.63
CA VAL A 124 5.19 19.04 -31.06
C VAL A 124 4.23 19.59 -29.99
N ALA A 125 4.42 19.25 -28.71
CA ALA A 125 3.63 19.82 -27.62
C ALA A 125 3.77 21.34 -27.49
N LEU A 126 4.98 21.87 -27.65
CA LEU A 126 5.22 23.32 -27.66
C LEU A 126 4.49 24.00 -28.82
N HIS A 127 4.49 23.38 -30.00
CA HIS A 127 3.80 23.90 -31.18
C HIS A 127 2.28 23.99 -30.97
N PHE A 128 1.66 22.96 -30.39
CA PHE A 128 0.22 22.93 -30.15
C PHE A 128 -0.22 23.61 -28.84
N GLY A 129 0.70 23.93 -27.94
CA GLY A 129 0.42 24.62 -26.67
C GLY A 129 -0.31 23.77 -25.62
N CYS A 130 -0.49 22.46 -25.86
CA CYS A 130 -1.11 21.53 -24.93
C CYS A 130 -0.45 20.15 -25.01
N PRO A 131 -0.57 19.29 -23.98
CA PRO A 131 -0.02 17.95 -24.00
C PRO A 131 -0.55 17.10 -25.17
N GLN A 132 0.34 16.32 -25.77
CA GLN A 132 0.10 15.55 -26.97
C GLN A 132 0.33 14.05 -26.72
N ASP A 133 -0.49 13.24 -27.37
CA ASP A 133 -0.31 11.82 -27.62
C ASP A 133 0.19 11.66 -29.07
N ILE A 134 1.41 11.14 -29.21
CA ILE A 134 2.18 11.18 -30.45
C ILE A 134 2.58 9.77 -30.86
N GLU A 135 2.22 9.37 -32.07
CA GLU A 135 2.76 8.15 -32.69
C GLU A 135 4.02 8.51 -33.49
N TRP A 136 5.08 7.73 -33.30
CA TRP A 136 6.40 8.00 -33.87
C TRP A 136 7.09 6.72 -34.38
N ALA A 137 8.04 6.91 -35.29
CA ALA A 137 8.90 5.85 -35.83
C ALA A 137 10.34 6.33 -35.98
N VAL A 138 11.31 5.46 -35.73
CA VAL A 138 12.73 5.69 -35.98
C VAL A 138 13.16 4.79 -37.13
N ASP A 139 13.72 5.39 -38.19
CA ASP A 139 14.23 4.64 -39.34
C ASP A 139 15.66 4.12 -39.13
N HIS A 140 16.17 3.37 -40.10
CA HIS A 140 17.50 2.77 -40.07
C HIS A 140 18.65 3.80 -40.04
N ALA A 141 18.38 5.06 -40.41
CA ALA A 141 19.34 6.17 -40.32
C ALA A 141 19.26 6.90 -38.97
N GLY A 142 18.40 6.46 -38.06
CA GLY A 142 18.18 7.09 -36.76
C GLY A 142 17.31 8.34 -36.83
N LYS A 143 16.63 8.61 -37.95
CA LYS A 143 15.73 9.77 -38.09
C LYS A 143 14.38 9.44 -37.45
N VAL A 144 13.90 10.36 -36.61
CA VAL A 144 12.56 10.30 -36.00
C VAL A 144 11.54 10.86 -36.98
N HIS A 145 10.48 10.11 -37.21
CA HIS A 145 9.31 10.50 -37.98
C HIS A 145 8.10 10.56 -37.05
N ILE A 146 7.34 11.64 -37.13
CA ILE A 146 6.05 11.76 -36.43
C ILE A 146 4.96 11.27 -37.38
N LEU A 147 4.19 10.28 -36.94
CA LEU A 147 3.14 9.65 -37.73
C LEU A 147 1.77 10.28 -37.44
N GLN A 148 1.51 10.55 -36.15
CA GLN A 148 0.28 11.17 -35.68
C GLN A 148 0.57 12.00 -34.43
N ALA A 149 -0.17 13.09 -34.24
CA ALA A 149 -0.20 13.84 -32.98
C ALA A 149 -1.64 14.24 -32.69
N ARG A 150 -2.09 14.02 -31.46
CA ARG A 150 -3.42 14.40 -30.99
C ARG A 150 -3.37 14.99 -29.58
N PRO A 151 -4.23 15.96 -29.22
CA PRO A 151 -4.31 16.45 -27.85
C PRO A 151 -4.67 15.33 -26.87
N MET A 152 -4.00 15.32 -25.71
CA MET A 152 -4.41 14.46 -24.61
C MET A 152 -5.65 15.06 -23.92
N THR A 153 -6.81 14.44 -24.08
CA THR A 153 -8.10 14.96 -23.56
C THR A 153 -8.47 14.44 -22.17
N ALA A 154 -7.87 13.33 -21.72
CA ALA A 154 -8.16 12.68 -20.44
C ALA A 154 -6.92 12.65 -19.53
N LEU A 155 -6.29 13.81 -19.32
CA LEU A 155 -5.17 13.90 -18.38
C LEU A 155 -5.68 14.10 -16.96
N PRO A 156 -5.29 13.25 -15.99
CA PRO A 156 -5.59 13.53 -14.59
C PRO A 156 -4.93 14.84 -14.16
N ASP A 157 -5.50 15.47 -13.13
CA ASP A 157 -4.84 16.58 -12.45
C ASP A 157 -3.47 16.12 -11.93
N ALA A 158 -2.51 17.03 -11.92
CA ALA A 158 -1.17 16.72 -11.42
C ALA A 158 -1.28 16.33 -9.94
N VAL A 159 -1.03 15.06 -9.64
CA VAL A 159 -1.03 14.56 -8.26
C VAL A 159 0.17 15.18 -7.55
N ARG A 160 -0.08 16.11 -6.63
CA ARG A 160 0.98 16.71 -5.82
C ARG A 160 1.21 15.88 -4.57
N TRP A 161 2.48 15.61 -4.30
CA TRP A 161 2.92 15.09 -3.01
C TRP A 161 3.53 16.23 -2.20
N GLU A 162 2.76 16.78 -1.28
CA GLU A 162 3.27 17.72 -0.28
C GLU A 162 3.37 17.00 1.06
N ALA A 163 4.56 17.00 1.65
CA ALA A 163 4.75 16.37 2.95
C ALA A 163 3.90 17.10 3.99
N PRO A 164 3.02 16.41 4.76
CA PRO A 164 2.12 17.05 5.72
C PRO A 164 2.85 17.78 6.86
N GLY A 165 4.13 17.46 7.06
CA GLY A 165 4.98 18.10 8.05
C GLY A 165 6.41 17.57 7.97
N LYS A 166 7.26 18.04 8.89
CA LYS A 166 8.64 17.57 9.03
C LYS A 166 8.66 16.09 9.42
N GLY A 167 9.53 15.30 8.80
CA GLY A 167 9.71 13.89 9.11
C GLY A 167 9.80 13.03 7.86
N ALA A 168 10.01 11.73 8.06
CA ALA A 168 9.84 10.74 7.02
C ALA A 168 8.40 10.20 7.10
N TRP A 169 7.66 10.31 6.01
CA TRP A 169 6.28 9.82 5.91
C TRP A 169 6.29 8.47 5.19
N LEU A 170 5.85 7.43 5.88
CA LEU A 170 5.86 6.05 5.42
C LEU A 170 4.44 5.57 5.17
N ARG A 171 4.25 4.88 4.05
CA ARG A 171 2.96 4.29 3.69
C ARG A 171 2.80 2.89 4.28
N ASN A 172 3.82 2.03 4.12
CA ASN A 172 3.75 0.63 4.51
C ASN A 172 4.43 0.43 5.87
N PHE A 173 3.94 1.11 6.91
CA PHE A 173 4.46 0.97 8.26
C PHE A 173 3.30 0.94 9.27
N ARG A 174 3.37 0.03 10.24
CA ARG A 174 2.37 -0.15 11.30
C ARG A 174 0.99 -0.46 10.69
N MET A 175 -0.02 0.40 10.85
CA MET A 175 -1.35 0.17 10.29
C MET A 175 -1.37 0.25 8.77
N GLY A 176 -0.44 1.00 8.17
CA GLY A 176 -0.36 1.18 6.73
C GLY A 176 -0.02 -0.10 5.96
N GLU A 177 0.53 -1.12 6.62
CA GLU A 177 0.73 -2.46 6.03
C GLU A 177 -0.60 -3.17 5.73
N TRP A 178 -1.68 -2.77 6.39
CA TRP A 178 -3.04 -3.29 6.19
C TRP A 178 -4.00 -2.26 5.58
N LEU A 179 -3.48 -1.17 5.02
CA LEU A 179 -4.25 -0.16 4.30
C LEU A 179 -3.70 -0.07 2.86
N PRO A 180 -3.98 -1.08 2.02
CA PRO A 180 -3.41 -1.17 0.67
C PRO A 180 -4.02 -0.16 -0.31
N GLU A 181 -5.16 0.45 0.06
CA GLU A 181 -5.97 1.37 -0.75
C GLU A 181 -6.15 2.76 -0.07
N ALA A 182 -6.84 3.67 -0.77
CA ALA A 182 -7.19 4.96 -0.20
C ALA A 182 -8.17 4.77 0.97
N VAL A 183 -7.97 5.52 2.04
CA VAL A 183 -8.80 5.46 3.25
C VAL A 183 -9.98 6.42 3.14
N THR A 184 -11.11 5.97 3.65
CA THR A 184 -12.33 6.75 3.79
C THR A 184 -12.13 7.85 4.85
N PRO A 185 -12.72 9.05 4.64
CA PRO A 185 -12.64 10.16 5.59
C PRO A 185 -13.03 9.76 7.01
N LEU A 186 -14.10 9.01 7.21
CA LEU A 186 -14.56 8.65 8.54
C LEU A 186 -13.52 7.76 9.26
N PHE A 187 -12.94 6.79 8.55
CA PHE A 187 -11.88 5.96 9.12
C PHE A 187 -10.64 6.80 9.48
N MET A 188 -10.20 7.67 8.56
CA MET A 188 -9.02 8.51 8.74
C MET A 188 -9.17 9.49 9.91
N TYR A 189 -10.33 10.11 10.07
CA TYR A 189 -10.52 11.20 11.03
C TYR A 189 -11.21 10.77 12.34
N TRP A 190 -11.86 9.61 12.37
CA TRP A 190 -12.43 9.04 13.60
C TRP A 190 -11.61 7.85 14.12
N ALA A 191 -11.40 6.82 13.31
CA ALA A 191 -10.78 5.58 13.80
C ALA A 191 -9.30 5.75 14.15
N ILE A 192 -8.52 6.31 13.22
CA ILE A 192 -7.05 6.42 13.37
C ILE A 192 -6.65 7.22 14.62
N PRO A 193 -7.19 8.43 14.89
CA PRO A 193 -6.81 9.18 16.09
C PRO A 193 -7.14 8.45 17.40
N ARG A 194 -8.25 7.71 17.44
CA ARG A 194 -8.67 6.94 18.63
C ARG A 194 -7.77 5.73 18.87
N ILE A 195 -7.46 4.98 17.82
CA ILE A 195 -6.50 3.86 17.88
C ILE A 195 -5.12 4.37 18.31
N ASP A 196 -4.64 5.47 17.73
CA ASP A 196 -3.33 6.04 18.05
C ASP A 196 -3.25 6.59 19.49
N ALA A 197 -4.32 7.21 19.99
CA ALA A 197 -4.41 7.68 21.37
C ALA A 197 -4.36 6.51 22.36
N ALA A 198 -5.22 5.51 22.18
CA ALA A 198 -5.27 4.33 23.05
C ALA A 198 -3.97 3.52 23.00
N TYR A 199 -3.35 3.39 21.82
CA TYR A 199 -2.00 2.82 21.70
C TYR A 199 -0.97 3.58 22.53
N ASN A 200 -0.95 4.91 22.44
CA ASN A 200 0.02 5.72 23.19
C ASN A 200 -0.20 5.64 24.70
N GLU A 201 -1.44 5.52 25.16
CA GLU A 201 -1.74 5.27 26.58
C GLU A 201 -1.27 3.89 27.01
N ALA A 202 -1.46 2.85 26.19
CA ALA A 202 -0.93 1.51 26.48
C ALA A 202 0.60 1.48 26.53
N VAL A 203 1.27 2.15 25.58
CA VAL A 203 2.74 2.32 25.60
C VAL A 203 3.17 3.05 26.87
N TYR A 204 2.48 4.12 27.26
CA TYR A 204 2.81 4.88 28.46
C TYR A 204 2.59 4.07 29.74
N ALA A 205 1.53 3.25 29.80
CA ALA A 205 1.27 2.34 30.91
C ALA A 205 2.39 1.30 31.06
N SER A 206 2.82 0.66 29.97
CA SER A 206 3.86 -0.38 30.01
C SER A 206 5.29 0.17 30.12
N ALA A 207 5.61 1.21 29.35
CA ALA A 207 6.98 1.70 29.14
C ALA A 207 7.27 3.05 29.81
N GLY A 208 6.25 3.79 30.27
CA GLY A 208 6.42 5.10 30.90
C GLY A 208 6.80 6.25 29.94
N ILE A 209 6.68 6.03 28.63
CA ILE A 209 6.91 7.03 27.57
C ILE A 209 5.71 7.09 26.63
N LYS A 210 5.50 8.24 25.99
CA LYS A 210 4.61 8.33 24.82
C LYS A 210 5.47 8.32 23.58
N VAL A 211 4.98 7.71 22.51
CA VAL A 211 5.66 7.63 21.21
C VAL A 211 4.67 8.10 20.14
N PRO A 212 4.34 9.41 20.12
CA PRO A 212 3.37 9.92 19.18
C PRO A 212 3.90 9.73 17.76
N MET A 213 3.05 9.15 16.92
CA MET A 213 3.29 9.01 15.48
C MET A 213 2.48 10.12 14.81
N GLY A 214 3.08 10.87 13.90
CA GLY A 214 2.28 11.73 13.02
C GLY A 214 1.48 10.84 12.07
N HIS A 215 0.23 11.18 11.77
CA HIS A 215 -0.54 10.51 10.72
C HIS A 215 -1.19 11.56 9.81
N ALA A 216 -1.39 11.20 8.55
CA ALA A 216 -2.05 12.05 7.56
C ALA A 216 -2.61 11.22 6.42
N ALA A 217 -3.69 11.70 5.81
CA ALA A 217 -4.11 11.26 4.50
C ALA A 217 -3.56 12.24 3.45
N VAL A 218 -2.88 11.73 2.44
CA VAL A 218 -2.39 12.54 1.31
C VAL A 218 -2.86 11.89 0.02
N ASN A 219 -3.68 12.63 -0.75
CA ASN A 219 -4.39 12.10 -1.92
C ASN A 219 -5.20 10.83 -1.61
N GLY A 220 -5.84 10.80 -0.44
CA GLY A 220 -6.63 9.66 0.06
C GLY A 220 -5.80 8.53 0.67
N TRP A 221 -4.48 8.56 0.60
CA TRP A 221 -3.62 7.48 1.10
C TRP A 221 -3.16 7.74 2.54
N TYR A 222 -3.20 6.72 3.41
CA TYR A 222 -2.68 6.80 4.76
C TYR A 222 -1.14 6.85 4.77
N TYR A 223 -0.59 7.80 5.53
CA TYR A 223 0.82 7.88 5.86
C TYR A 223 1.02 8.08 7.35
N VAL A 224 2.09 7.50 7.86
CA VAL A 224 2.54 7.63 9.23
C VAL A 224 3.98 8.13 9.29
N ALA A 225 4.25 9.04 10.22
CA ALA A 225 5.56 9.62 10.47
C ALA A 225 6.10 9.10 11.81
N PRO A 226 7.03 8.11 11.80
CA PRO A 226 7.66 7.66 13.02
C PRO A 226 8.59 8.71 13.63
N PRO A 227 8.86 8.64 14.96
CA PRO A 227 9.83 9.50 15.62
C PRO A 227 11.18 9.47 14.89
N THR A 228 11.74 10.65 14.70
CA THR A 228 13.07 10.77 14.10
C THR A 228 14.16 10.34 15.10
N PRO A 229 15.35 9.93 14.63
CA PRO A 229 16.51 9.70 15.49
C PRO A 229 16.84 10.89 16.42
N ARG A 230 16.49 12.12 16.02
CA ARG A 230 16.72 13.33 16.82
C ARG A 230 15.70 13.51 17.95
N SER A 231 14.47 13.01 17.82
CA SER A 231 13.44 13.10 18.86
C SER A 231 13.53 11.97 19.89
N LEU A 232 14.18 10.85 19.54
CA LEU A 232 14.36 9.68 20.42
C LEU A 232 14.95 10.00 21.81
N PRO A 233 16.02 10.82 21.95
CA PRO A 233 16.53 11.20 23.26
C PRO A 233 15.48 11.93 24.11
N HIS A 234 14.75 12.89 23.55
CA HIS A 234 13.73 13.64 24.29
C HIS A 234 12.58 12.74 24.79
N LEU A 235 12.18 11.75 23.97
CA LEU A 235 11.16 10.77 24.36
C LEU A 235 11.66 9.85 25.50
N LEU A 236 12.91 9.39 25.43
CA LEU A 236 13.47 8.46 26.41
C LEU A 236 13.87 9.14 27.73
N PHE A 237 14.33 10.40 27.68
CA PHE A 237 14.71 11.16 28.88
C PHE A 237 13.55 11.95 29.50
N GLY A 238 12.43 12.13 28.77
CA GLY A 238 11.19 12.71 29.29
C GLY A 238 10.24 11.70 29.95
N GLY A 239 10.58 10.41 29.94
CA GLY A 239 9.77 9.32 30.50
C GLY A 239 9.93 9.09 32.01
N LYS A 240 9.19 8.12 32.54
CA LYS A 240 9.31 7.67 33.94
C LYS A 240 10.67 7.02 34.21
N ARG A 241 11.06 6.97 35.49
CA ARG A 241 12.24 6.21 35.93
C ARG A 241 12.05 4.72 35.59
N GLY A 242 12.87 4.22 34.65
CA GLY A 242 12.79 2.83 34.16
C GLY A 242 12.46 2.68 32.67
N SER A 243 12.04 3.77 32.01
CA SER A 243 11.70 3.75 30.57
C SER A 243 12.86 3.37 29.66
N LEU A 244 14.07 3.85 29.96
CA LEU A 244 15.26 3.55 29.15
C LEU A 244 15.65 2.06 29.23
N PRO A 245 15.77 1.44 30.43
CA PRO A 245 15.92 -0.01 30.53
C PRO A 245 14.81 -0.79 29.82
N TYR A 246 13.54 -0.38 29.97
CA TYR A 246 12.42 -1.05 29.32
C TYR A 246 12.59 -1.05 27.79
N PHE A 247 12.80 0.12 27.20
CA PHE A 247 12.95 0.29 25.76
C PHE A 247 14.18 -0.45 25.21
N PHE A 248 15.29 -0.43 25.94
CA PHE A 248 16.46 -1.24 25.56
C PHE A 248 16.11 -2.73 25.49
N ASN A 249 15.39 -3.25 26.49
CA ASN A 249 15.03 -4.67 26.55
C ASN A 249 13.96 -5.08 25.52
N SER A 250 13.05 -4.19 25.12
CA SER A 250 12.03 -4.49 24.10
C SER A 250 12.46 -4.21 22.67
N VAL A 251 13.38 -3.26 22.43
CA VAL A 251 13.75 -2.82 21.07
C VAL A 251 15.15 -3.26 20.68
N VAL A 252 16.16 -3.10 21.55
CA VAL A 252 17.56 -3.33 21.19
C VAL A 252 18.01 -4.75 21.51
N ARG A 253 17.73 -5.21 22.73
CA ARG A 253 18.15 -6.53 23.22
C ARG A 253 17.68 -7.72 22.37
N PRO A 254 16.48 -7.72 21.74
CA PRO A 254 16.06 -8.83 20.87
C PRO A 254 17.02 -9.15 19.72
N MET A 255 17.83 -8.17 19.28
CA MET A 255 18.84 -8.39 18.23
C MET A 255 20.08 -9.15 18.69
N PHE A 256 20.35 -9.21 20.00
CA PHE A 256 21.62 -9.72 20.53
C PHE A 256 21.43 -10.81 21.60
N ASP A 257 20.37 -10.71 22.39
CA ASP A 257 20.02 -11.63 23.48
C ASP A 257 18.49 -11.80 23.56
N PRO A 258 17.87 -12.56 22.61
CA PRO A 258 16.43 -12.83 22.62
C PRO A 258 15.93 -13.38 23.96
N ALA A 259 16.67 -14.32 24.56
CA ALA A 259 16.32 -14.94 25.84
C ALA A 259 16.31 -13.94 27.01
N GLY A 260 17.18 -12.94 26.97
CA GLY A 260 17.17 -11.86 27.93
C GLY A 260 16.06 -10.85 27.70
N ALA A 261 15.75 -10.51 26.45
CA ALA A 261 14.63 -9.64 26.11
C ALA A 261 13.29 -10.25 26.57
N ASP A 262 13.12 -11.55 26.32
CA ASP A 262 12.00 -12.36 26.76
C ASP A 262 11.82 -12.33 28.29
N ARG A 263 12.85 -12.74 29.04
CA ARG A 263 12.81 -12.76 30.51
C ARG A 263 12.57 -11.39 31.16
N THR A 264 12.93 -10.30 30.50
CA THR A 264 12.89 -8.96 31.10
C THR A 264 11.63 -8.19 30.75
N VAL A 265 11.12 -8.32 29.52
CA VAL A 265 9.99 -7.52 29.03
C VAL A 265 9.02 -8.34 28.18
N LEU A 266 9.51 -9.00 27.13
CA LEU A 266 8.62 -9.52 26.09
C LEU A 266 7.74 -10.69 26.56
N GLY A 267 8.26 -11.57 27.42
CA GLY A 267 7.48 -12.67 27.99
C GLY A 267 6.37 -12.19 28.93
N ALA A 268 6.61 -11.09 29.67
CA ALA A 268 5.58 -10.46 30.49
C ALA A 268 4.48 -9.80 29.64
N LEU A 269 4.87 -9.13 28.54
CA LEU A 269 3.93 -8.55 27.59
C LEU A 269 3.07 -9.63 26.91
N GLU A 270 3.66 -10.76 26.52
CA GLU A 270 2.88 -11.88 25.99
C GLU A 270 1.90 -12.40 27.04
N HIS A 271 2.36 -12.60 28.27
CA HIS A 271 1.52 -13.11 29.35
C HIS A 271 0.30 -12.20 29.57
N GLU A 272 0.53 -10.90 29.77
CA GLU A 272 -0.51 -9.87 29.95
C GLU A 272 -1.46 -9.81 28.74
N TRP A 273 -0.92 -9.93 27.52
CA TRP A 273 -1.76 -9.99 26.33
C TRP A 273 -2.70 -11.19 26.35
N ARG A 274 -2.20 -12.39 26.73
CA ARG A 274 -2.99 -13.62 26.78
C ARG A 274 -4.00 -13.63 27.93
N THR A 275 -3.65 -13.07 29.10
CA THR A 275 -4.47 -13.15 30.31
C THR A 275 -5.46 -12.02 30.45
N ASP A 276 -5.12 -10.82 29.97
CA ASP A 276 -5.88 -9.61 30.25
C ASP A 276 -6.38 -8.94 28.96
N CYS A 277 -5.47 -8.55 28.07
CA CYS A 277 -5.84 -7.75 26.89
C CYS A 277 -6.76 -8.50 25.92
N LEU A 278 -6.36 -9.69 25.45
CA LEU A 278 -7.13 -10.46 24.48
C LEU A 278 -8.49 -10.93 25.03
N PRO A 279 -8.58 -11.48 26.26
CA PRO A 279 -9.88 -11.85 26.85
C PRO A 279 -10.81 -10.63 27.03
N ALA A 280 -10.28 -9.49 27.46
CA ALA A 280 -11.07 -8.26 27.58
C ALA A 280 -11.58 -7.77 26.22
N TYR A 281 -10.73 -7.79 25.19
CA TYR A 281 -11.11 -7.41 23.83
C TYR A 281 -12.19 -8.34 23.26
N ARG A 282 -12.03 -9.67 23.42
CA ARG A 282 -13.06 -10.66 23.03
C ARG A 282 -14.38 -10.43 23.75
N LYS A 283 -14.35 -10.26 25.07
CA LYS A 283 -15.54 -10.00 25.88
C LYS A 283 -16.29 -8.75 25.42
N LEU A 284 -15.57 -7.70 25.02
CA LEU A 284 -16.17 -6.47 24.50
C LEU A 284 -16.90 -6.71 23.17
N VAL A 285 -16.29 -7.45 22.24
CA VAL A 285 -16.85 -7.64 20.89
C VAL A 285 -17.90 -8.75 20.79
N ASP A 286 -17.85 -9.72 21.71
CA ASP A 286 -18.81 -10.82 21.84
C ASP A 286 -20.03 -10.45 22.69
N ALA A 287 -20.07 -9.24 23.27
CA ALA A 287 -21.18 -8.79 24.08
C ALA A 287 -22.48 -8.84 23.25
N PRO A 288 -23.54 -9.54 23.73
CA PRO A 288 -24.80 -9.61 23.00
C PRO A 288 -25.40 -8.20 22.87
N PRO A 289 -26.07 -7.88 21.74
CA PRO A 289 -26.83 -6.65 21.63
C PRO A 289 -27.89 -6.60 22.75
N ALA A 290 -28.15 -5.41 23.29
CA ALA A 290 -29.23 -5.24 24.26
C ALA A 290 -30.58 -5.69 23.66
N ASP A 291 -31.43 -6.33 24.46
CA ASP A 291 -32.72 -6.87 24.01
C ASP A 291 -33.57 -5.82 23.29
N GLU A 292 -33.89 -6.10 22.01
CA GLU A 292 -34.92 -5.55 21.12
C GLU A 292 -35.12 -4.01 20.97
N ALA A 293 -34.33 -3.14 21.60
CA ALA A 293 -34.32 -1.72 21.30
C ALA A 293 -33.29 -1.37 20.22
N THR A 294 -33.70 -0.63 19.17
CA THR A 294 -32.75 0.02 18.25
C THR A 294 -31.85 0.96 19.07
N PRO A 295 -30.53 0.71 19.13
CA PRO A 295 -29.63 1.51 19.94
C PRO A 295 -29.60 2.95 19.41
N SER A 296 -29.54 3.93 20.32
CA SER A 296 -29.41 5.33 19.97
C SER A 296 -28.07 5.63 19.28
N LEU A 297 -28.01 6.75 18.56
CA LEU A 297 -26.78 7.21 17.91
C LEU A 297 -25.61 7.35 18.90
N ASP A 298 -25.87 7.83 20.12
CA ASP A 298 -24.85 7.97 21.17
C ASP A 298 -24.36 6.61 21.70
N GLU A 299 -25.25 5.63 21.86
CA GLU A 299 -24.86 4.27 22.26
C GLU A 299 -23.99 3.59 21.18
N LEU A 300 -24.33 3.80 19.91
CA LEU A 300 -23.57 3.31 18.76
C LEU A 300 -22.17 3.95 18.71
N ARG A 301 -22.09 5.28 18.83
CA ARG A 301 -20.81 6.01 18.88
C ARG A 301 -19.94 5.55 20.04
N HIS A 302 -20.52 5.43 21.23
CA HIS A 302 -19.81 4.95 22.42
C HIS A 302 -19.26 3.52 22.24
N THR A 303 -20.03 2.66 21.58
CA THR A 303 -19.60 1.29 21.26
C THR A 303 -18.42 1.31 20.28
N VAL A 304 -18.51 2.11 19.20
CA VAL A 304 -17.42 2.30 18.23
C VAL A 304 -16.15 2.76 18.94
N GLU A 305 -16.24 3.81 19.78
CA GLU A 305 -15.08 4.34 20.50
C GLU A 305 -14.44 3.31 21.43
N LYS A 306 -15.23 2.57 22.22
CA LYS A 306 -14.71 1.50 23.08
C LYS A 306 -13.98 0.41 22.31
N VAL A 307 -14.52 -0.01 21.16
CA VAL A 307 -13.89 -1.05 20.34
C VAL A 307 -12.59 -0.53 19.72
N LEU A 308 -12.55 0.72 19.24
CA LEU A 308 -11.34 1.35 18.72
C LEU A 308 -10.27 1.54 19.80
N GLU A 309 -10.67 1.91 21.01
CA GLU A 309 -9.77 2.02 22.18
C GLU A 309 -9.17 0.66 22.54
N ALA A 310 -10.00 -0.39 22.59
CA ALA A 310 -9.51 -1.75 22.83
C ALA A 310 -8.56 -2.22 21.73
N ALA A 311 -8.87 -1.94 20.46
CA ALA A 311 -7.98 -2.24 19.33
C ALA A 311 -6.65 -1.46 19.42
N GLY A 312 -6.68 -0.18 19.80
CA GLY A 312 -5.48 0.62 20.00
C GLY A 312 -4.59 0.10 21.13
N ALA A 313 -5.18 -0.26 22.27
CA ALA A 313 -4.45 -0.89 23.37
C ALA A 313 -3.86 -2.25 22.95
N TYR A 314 -4.62 -3.05 22.20
CA TYR A 314 -4.16 -4.32 21.64
C TYR A 314 -2.96 -4.13 20.70
N LEU A 315 -3.01 -3.11 19.84
CA LEU A 315 -1.97 -2.81 18.86
C LEU A 315 -0.60 -2.58 19.51
N TRP A 316 -0.56 -2.14 20.78
CA TRP A 316 0.69 -2.02 21.53
C TRP A 316 1.40 -3.35 21.71
N TYR A 317 0.70 -4.36 22.24
CA TYR A 317 1.28 -5.69 22.44
C TYR A 317 1.77 -6.26 21.12
N PHE A 318 0.97 -6.11 20.07
CA PHE A 318 1.31 -6.57 18.73
C PHE A 318 2.54 -5.85 18.15
N ALA A 319 2.63 -4.52 18.27
CA ALA A 319 3.77 -3.76 17.79
C ALA A 319 5.07 -4.11 18.54
N ALA A 320 4.98 -4.33 19.86
CA ALA A 320 6.13 -4.66 20.69
C ALA A 320 6.70 -6.06 20.38
N THR A 321 5.85 -7.09 20.37
CA THR A 321 6.25 -8.49 20.11
C THR A 321 6.52 -8.73 18.63
N GLY A 322 5.71 -8.18 17.72
CA GLY A 322 5.90 -8.29 16.27
C GLY A 322 7.18 -7.59 15.82
N GLY A 323 7.46 -6.40 16.39
CA GLY A 323 8.72 -5.71 16.19
C GLY A 323 9.92 -6.48 16.76
N ALA A 324 9.75 -7.28 17.82
CA ALA A 324 10.79 -8.16 18.34
C ALA A 324 10.98 -9.40 17.46
N ALA A 325 9.89 -10.01 16.96
CA ALA A 325 9.92 -11.14 16.03
C ALA A 325 10.77 -10.81 14.80
N TRP A 326 10.50 -9.68 14.14
CA TRP A 326 11.26 -9.22 12.97
C TRP A 326 12.77 -9.10 13.26
N LYS A 327 13.13 -8.58 14.45
CA LYS A 327 14.54 -8.46 14.87
C LYS A 327 15.18 -9.83 15.07
N MET A 328 14.48 -10.76 15.72
CA MET A 328 14.97 -12.13 15.93
C MET A 328 15.12 -12.88 14.60
N GLU A 329 14.19 -12.70 13.67
CA GLU A 329 14.28 -13.23 12.31
C GLU A 329 15.49 -12.67 11.55
N ALA A 330 15.76 -11.37 11.65
CA ALA A 330 16.92 -10.74 11.02
C ALA A 330 18.25 -11.33 11.54
N VAL A 331 18.32 -11.64 12.83
CA VAL A 331 19.48 -12.30 13.45
C VAL A 331 19.58 -13.75 12.98
N LEU A 332 18.47 -14.47 12.86
CA LEU A 332 18.42 -15.83 12.30
C LEU A 332 18.90 -15.85 10.85
N ALA A 333 18.46 -14.88 10.05
CA ALA A 333 18.89 -14.70 8.67
C ALA A 333 20.40 -14.44 8.58
N ALA A 334 20.94 -13.58 9.44
CA ALA A 334 22.38 -13.30 9.50
C ALA A 334 23.18 -14.54 9.93
N PHE A 335 22.68 -15.28 10.92
CA PHE A 335 23.28 -16.55 11.36
C PHE A 335 23.31 -17.56 10.21
N TRP A 336 22.19 -17.73 9.50
CA TRP A 336 22.05 -18.61 8.36
C TRP A 336 23.08 -18.28 7.27
N ARG A 337 23.15 -17.02 6.83
CA ARG A 337 24.11 -16.58 5.81
C ARG A 337 25.55 -16.88 6.19
N ARG A 338 25.89 -16.69 7.47
CA ARG A 338 27.26 -16.87 7.96
C ARG A 338 27.66 -18.33 8.16
N HIS A 339 26.73 -19.18 8.59
CA HIS A 339 27.07 -20.51 9.11
C HIS A 339 26.43 -21.69 8.36
N LEU A 340 25.35 -21.47 7.61
CA LEU A 340 24.53 -22.54 7.03
C LEU A 340 24.41 -22.48 5.50
N ALA A 341 24.37 -21.29 4.89
CA ALA A 341 24.12 -21.11 3.46
C ALA A 341 25.09 -21.89 2.55
N GLY A 342 26.38 -21.96 2.90
CA GLY A 342 27.40 -22.70 2.13
C GLY A 342 27.53 -24.20 2.48
N THR A 343 26.70 -24.72 3.37
CA THR A 343 26.82 -26.09 3.91
C THR A 343 25.89 -27.07 3.18
N ALA A 344 26.00 -28.36 3.51
CA ALA A 344 25.06 -29.37 2.98
C ALA A 344 23.60 -29.05 3.36
N ALA A 345 23.35 -28.47 4.55
CA ALA A 345 22.02 -28.02 4.95
C ALA A 345 21.52 -26.88 4.05
N GLY A 346 22.37 -25.87 3.80
CA GLY A 346 22.01 -24.76 2.90
C GLY A 346 21.69 -25.23 1.48
N ARG A 347 22.49 -26.16 0.93
CA ARG A 347 22.26 -26.75 -0.39
C ARG A 347 20.98 -27.59 -0.45
N ALA A 348 20.75 -28.44 0.55
CA ALA A 348 19.57 -29.31 0.60
C ALA A 348 18.26 -28.51 0.62
N VAL A 349 18.22 -27.43 1.41
CA VAL A 349 17.04 -26.54 1.50
C VAL A 349 16.84 -25.75 0.19
N SER A 350 17.91 -25.19 -0.39
CA SER A 350 17.80 -24.44 -1.65
C SER A 350 17.35 -25.27 -2.86
N ALA A 351 17.54 -26.59 -2.79
CA ALA A 351 17.17 -27.52 -3.84
C ALA A 351 15.70 -27.97 -3.77
N SER A 352 15.14 -28.13 -2.56
CA SER A 352 13.73 -28.50 -2.36
C SER A 352 12.77 -27.34 -2.66
N GLU A 353 13.20 -26.13 -2.35
CA GLU A 353 12.42 -24.91 -2.55
C GLU A 353 13.36 -23.87 -3.19
N ARG A 354 13.15 -23.57 -4.49
CA ARG A 354 14.08 -22.81 -5.36
C ARG A 354 14.53 -21.43 -4.84
N ASN A 355 14.04 -20.96 -3.70
CA ASN A 355 14.42 -19.70 -3.05
C ASN A 355 14.39 -19.75 -1.50
N ALA A 356 14.21 -20.90 -0.86
CA ALA A 356 14.05 -20.93 0.60
C ALA A 356 15.39 -20.79 1.31
N GLY A 357 15.67 -19.60 1.85
CA GLY A 357 16.76 -19.38 2.79
C GLY A 357 16.39 -19.84 4.19
N TYR A 358 16.74 -19.04 5.19
CA TYR A 358 16.32 -19.27 6.58
C TYR A 358 14.80 -19.34 6.77
N GLN A 359 14.00 -18.81 5.83
CA GLN A 359 12.53 -18.76 5.90
C GLN A 359 11.87 -20.14 5.99
N VAL A 360 12.50 -21.21 5.45
CA VAL A 360 11.99 -22.58 5.64
C VAL A 360 11.86 -22.95 7.12
N LEU A 361 12.73 -22.38 7.98
CA LEU A 361 12.75 -22.64 9.41
C LEU A 361 11.55 -22.00 10.15
N LEU A 362 10.83 -21.10 9.49
CA LEU A 362 9.65 -20.40 10.02
C LEU A 362 8.35 -20.86 9.33
N GLY A 363 8.44 -21.76 8.35
CA GLY A 363 7.29 -22.28 7.62
C GLY A 363 6.47 -23.30 8.41
N GLY A 364 5.14 -23.25 8.27
CA GLY A 364 4.25 -24.25 8.88
C GLY A 364 4.34 -24.34 10.41
N LEU A 365 4.47 -23.19 11.07
CA LEU A 365 4.39 -23.08 12.54
C LEU A 365 2.95 -23.20 13.05
N ALA A 366 2.01 -22.55 12.37
CA ALA A 366 0.58 -22.69 12.61
C ALA A 366 -0.04 -23.72 11.65
N PRO A 367 -1.10 -24.45 12.09
CA PRO A 367 -1.90 -25.24 11.17
C PRO A 367 -2.58 -24.33 10.14
N VAL A 368 -2.65 -24.79 8.89
CA VAL A 368 -3.39 -24.08 7.83
C VAL A 368 -4.88 -24.16 8.16
N LEU A 369 -5.50 -23.01 8.41
CA LEU A 369 -6.95 -22.93 8.61
C LEU A 369 -7.66 -23.10 7.25
N PRO A 370 -8.76 -23.88 7.18
CA PRO A 370 -9.46 -24.15 5.93
C PRO A 370 -10.20 -22.92 5.36
N ALA A 371 -10.48 -21.91 6.18
CA ALA A 371 -11.06 -20.64 5.77
C ALA A 371 -10.52 -19.50 6.66
N PRO A 372 -10.49 -18.25 6.16
CA PRO A 372 -10.23 -17.09 7.00
C PRO A 372 -11.24 -16.99 8.15
N ALA A 373 -10.80 -16.46 9.30
CA ALA A 373 -11.72 -16.19 10.40
C ALA A 373 -12.79 -15.17 9.95
N PRO A 374 -14.05 -15.26 10.41
CA PRO A 374 -15.11 -14.35 9.95
C PRO A 374 -14.82 -12.86 10.13
N HIS A 375 -14.03 -12.49 11.14
CA HIS A 375 -13.64 -11.11 11.42
C HIS A 375 -12.44 -10.62 10.59
N ALA A 376 -11.78 -11.51 9.84
CA ALA A 376 -10.62 -11.14 9.04
C ALA A 376 -11.00 -10.12 7.97
N VAL A 377 -10.10 -9.17 7.69
CA VAL A 377 -10.30 -8.12 6.70
C VAL A 377 -9.14 -8.06 5.72
N TYR A 378 -9.43 -7.64 4.49
CA TYR A 378 -8.41 -7.31 3.49
C TYR A 378 -7.76 -5.95 3.77
N SER A 379 -8.56 -5.01 4.28
CA SER A 379 -8.17 -3.64 4.61
C SER A 379 -8.69 -3.29 5.99
N LEU A 380 -7.91 -2.56 6.78
CA LEU A 380 -8.39 -2.06 8.08
C LEU A 380 -9.45 -0.99 7.93
N ASP A 381 -9.58 -0.36 6.76
CA ASP A 381 -10.69 0.56 6.57
C ASP A 381 -12.01 -0.21 6.68
N TRP A 382 -12.80 0.18 7.67
CA TRP A 382 -14.08 -0.46 8.01
C TRP A 382 -15.13 -0.33 6.91
N TYR A 383 -14.88 0.38 5.82
CA TYR A 383 -15.68 0.39 4.60
C TYR A 383 -15.72 -0.99 3.94
N HIS A 384 -14.62 -1.74 4.00
CA HIS A 384 -14.52 -3.04 3.37
C HIS A 384 -15.22 -4.12 4.21
N PRO A 385 -15.93 -5.06 3.56
CA PRO A 385 -16.57 -6.17 4.27
C PRO A 385 -15.53 -7.11 4.89
N THR A 386 -15.90 -7.69 6.02
CA THR A 386 -15.16 -8.80 6.63
C THR A 386 -15.33 -10.09 5.83
N ALA A 387 -14.43 -11.06 6.04
CA ALA A 387 -14.48 -12.37 5.39
C ALA A 387 -15.81 -13.10 5.67
N GLY A 388 -16.39 -12.91 6.87
CA GLY A 388 -17.69 -13.46 7.24
C GLY A 388 -18.85 -12.88 6.42
N GLU A 389 -18.83 -11.57 6.14
CA GLU A 389 -19.83 -10.91 5.31
C GLU A 389 -19.70 -11.32 3.83
N GLN A 390 -18.47 -11.49 3.33
CA GLN A 390 -18.23 -11.94 1.96
C GLN A 390 -18.67 -13.39 1.73
N ALA A 391 -18.38 -14.28 2.70
CA ALA A 391 -18.80 -15.68 2.64
C ALA A 391 -20.33 -15.85 2.67
N GLY A 392 -21.06 -14.91 3.30
CA GLY A 392 -22.51 -14.88 3.31
C GLY A 392 -23.15 -14.38 2.00
N GLY A 393 -22.40 -13.66 1.15
CA GLY A 393 -22.91 -13.03 -0.07
C GLY A 393 -22.55 -13.73 -1.39
N GLN A 394 -21.61 -14.69 -1.40
CA GLN A 394 -21.18 -15.38 -2.61
C GLN A 394 -21.67 -16.83 -2.71
N VAL A 395 -22.47 -17.09 -3.75
CA VAL A 395 -22.71 -18.41 -4.35
C VAL A 395 -21.37 -19.14 -4.54
N ARG A 396 -21.33 -20.40 -4.10
CA ARG A 396 -20.25 -21.39 -4.25
C ARG A 396 -19.30 -21.12 -5.42
N ARG A 397 -18.02 -20.91 -5.13
CA ARG A 397 -16.93 -21.31 -6.03
C ARG A 397 -16.48 -22.72 -5.68
N ASP A 398 -17.36 -23.69 -5.91
CA ASP A 398 -16.92 -25.06 -6.17
C ASP A 398 -16.59 -25.12 -7.67
N THR A 399 -15.32 -24.98 -8.03
CA THR A 399 -14.68 -25.64 -9.19
C THR A 399 -13.29 -25.07 -9.43
N LEU A 400 -12.34 -25.47 -8.59
CA LEU A 400 -11.00 -25.76 -9.08
C LEU A 400 -10.66 -27.17 -8.59
N PRO A 401 -10.18 -28.07 -9.46
CA PRO A 401 -9.77 -29.39 -9.01
C PRO A 401 -8.70 -29.21 -7.93
N ALA A 402 -8.96 -29.76 -6.74
CA ALA A 402 -7.97 -29.82 -5.68
C ALA A 402 -6.72 -30.48 -6.27
N SER A 403 -5.67 -29.70 -6.48
CA SER A 403 -4.37 -30.27 -6.76
C SER A 403 -4.03 -31.17 -5.56
N PRO A 404 -3.59 -32.42 -5.78
CA PRO A 404 -3.17 -33.27 -4.68
C PRO A 404 -2.15 -32.48 -3.86
N PRO A 405 -2.27 -32.44 -2.52
CA PRO A 405 -1.34 -31.70 -1.70
C PRO A 405 0.08 -32.15 -2.06
N PRO A 406 1.03 -31.23 -2.28
CA PRO A 406 2.40 -31.61 -2.54
C PRO A 406 2.86 -32.58 -1.46
N THR A 407 3.60 -33.62 -1.85
CA THR A 407 4.16 -34.59 -0.91
C THR A 407 5.15 -33.88 0.02
N GLY A 408 4.71 -33.60 1.25
CA GLY A 408 5.44 -32.84 2.27
C GLY A 408 4.86 -31.43 2.44
N GLY A 409 4.17 -31.19 3.56
CA GLY A 409 3.64 -29.86 3.87
C GLY A 409 4.74 -28.90 4.34
N PRO A 410 4.47 -27.58 4.43
CA PRO A 410 5.45 -26.60 4.94
C PRO A 410 6.06 -26.96 6.31
N ALA A 411 5.29 -27.65 7.17
CA ALA A 411 5.78 -28.14 8.46
C ALA A 411 6.78 -29.30 8.33
N ASP A 412 6.64 -30.16 7.31
CA ASP A 412 7.60 -31.24 7.03
C ASP A 412 8.91 -30.66 6.48
N SER A 413 8.83 -29.73 5.51
CA SER A 413 9.97 -29.00 4.97
C SER A 413 10.77 -28.33 6.09
N ARG A 414 10.08 -27.63 7.00
CA ARG A 414 10.70 -27.01 8.17
C ARG A 414 11.44 -28.03 9.04
N ARG A 415 10.79 -29.12 9.46
CA ARG A 415 11.40 -30.15 10.33
C ARG A 415 12.64 -30.78 9.69
N GLN A 416 12.61 -31.01 8.38
CA GLN A 416 13.75 -31.51 7.64
C GLN A 416 14.90 -30.51 7.62
N ALA A 417 14.61 -29.23 7.35
CA ALA A 417 15.60 -28.16 7.36
C ALA A 417 16.24 -27.96 8.74
N GLU A 418 15.43 -27.99 9.81
CA GLU A 418 15.93 -27.93 11.19
C GLU A 418 16.89 -29.08 11.48
N SER A 419 16.51 -30.31 11.12
CA SER A 419 17.34 -31.51 11.31
C SER A 419 18.66 -31.42 10.54
N ALA A 420 18.62 -30.91 9.30
CA ALA A 420 19.82 -30.68 8.50
C ALA A 420 20.75 -29.64 9.15
N CYS A 421 20.21 -28.52 9.64
CA CYS A 421 20.97 -27.50 10.35
C CYS A 421 21.63 -28.07 11.62
N ARG A 422 20.87 -28.82 12.43
CA ARG A 422 21.37 -29.49 13.64
C ARG A 422 22.53 -30.43 13.33
N ASN A 423 22.42 -31.21 12.26
CA ASN A 423 23.48 -32.13 11.83
C ASN A 423 24.77 -31.40 11.43
N VAL A 424 24.66 -30.29 10.68
CA VAL A 424 25.82 -29.47 10.30
C VAL A 424 26.48 -28.81 11.51
N LEU A 425 25.68 -28.36 12.49
CA LEU A 425 26.18 -27.66 13.66
C LEU A 425 26.61 -28.60 14.80
N LYS A 426 26.37 -29.90 14.68
CA LYS A 426 26.68 -30.89 15.71
C LYS A 426 28.16 -30.85 16.08
N GLY A 427 28.44 -30.78 17.39
CA GLY A 427 29.81 -30.69 17.91
C GLY A 427 30.46 -29.30 17.80
N THR A 428 29.76 -28.31 17.25
CA THR A 428 30.24 -26.91 17.20
C THR A 428 29.68 -26.10 18.36
N ARG A 429 30.37 -25.01 18.73
CA ARG A 429 29.84 -24.00 19.67
C ARG A 429 28.58 -23.27 19.18
N HIS A 430 28.25 -23.42 17.90
CA HIS A 430 27.16 -22.69 17.25
C HIS A 430 25.81 -23.38 17.39
N LEU A 431 25.77 -24.67 17.74
CA LEU A 431 24.52 -25.41 17.91
C LEU A 431 23.63 -24.79 18.99
N HIS A 432 24.15 -24.59 20.20
CA HIS A 432 23.35 -24.00 21.28
C HIS A 432 22.81 -22.61 20.93
N ARG A 433 23.62 -21.78 20.27
CA ARG A 433 23.20 -20.45 19.80
C ARG A 433 22.09 -20.55 18.75
N PHE A 434 22.20 -21.51 17.82
CA PHE A 434 21.17 -21.77 16.82
C PHE A 434 19.86 -22.23 17.45
N GLU A 435 19.90 -23.20 18.37
CA GLU A 435 18.72 -23.69 19.09
C GLU A 435 17.97 -22.58 19.80
N THR A 436 18.69 -21.79 20.59
CA THR A 436 18.09 -20.68 21.33
C THR A 436 17.47 -19.66 20.38
N LEU A 437 18.20 -19.24 19.34
CA LEU A 437 17.71 -18.26 18.37
C LEU A 437 16.51 -18.77 17.57
N LEU A 438 16.56 -20.03 17.12
CA LEU A 438 15.47 -20.65 16.37
C LEU A 438 14.21 -20.74 17.22
N GLY A 439 14.32 -21.21 18.46
CA GLY A 439 13.18 -21.33 19.37
C GLY A 439 12.47 -19.99 19.59
N PHE A 440 13.23 -18.92 19.87
CA PHE A 440 12.66 -17.59 20.03
C PHE A 440 12.09 -17.02 18.72
N ALA A 441 12.78 -17.19 17.59
CA ALA A 441 12.28 -16.72 16.30
C ALA A 441 10.96 -17.41 15.93
N GLN A 442 10.84 -18.72 16.14
CA GLN A 442 9.61 -19.46 15.88
C GLN A 442 8.48 -19.07 16.82
N HIS A 443 8.77 -18.94 18.13
CA HIS A 443 7.80 -18.54 19.14
C HIS A 443 7.20 -17.16 18.84
N TYR A 444 8.06 -16.15 18.63
CA TYR A 444 7.62 -14.79 18.38
C TYR A 444 7.03 -14.60 16.97
N ALA A 445 7.45 -15.39 15.97
CA ALA A 445 6.76 -15.41 14.68
C ALA A 445 5.33 -15.94 14.83
N LEU A 446 5.12 -17.05 15.54
CA LEU A 446 3.78 -17.59 15.80
C LEU A 446 2.92 -16.61 16.58
N LEU A 447 3.46 -15.99 17.65
CA LEU A 447 2.77 -14.98 18.43
C LEU A 447 2.34 -13.78 17.58
N ARG A 448 3.22 -13.31 16.68
CA ARG A 448 2.90 -12.24 15.73
C ARG A 448 1.72 -12.59 14.83
N GLU A 449 1.69 -13.82 14.29
CA GLU A 449 0.58 -14.27 13.43
C GLU A 449 -0.73 -14.42 14.22
N GLU A 450 -0.67 -14.93 15.45
CA GLU A 450 -1.85 -14.97 16.35
C GLU A 450 -2.40 -13.57 16.62
N GLN A 451 -1.51 -12.61 16.90
CA GLN A 451 -1.89 -11.23 17.19
C GLN A 451 -2.42 -10.50 15.96
N ALA A 452 -1.78 -10.67 14.81
CA ALA A 452 -2.24 -10.11 13.55
C ALA A 452 -3.65 -10.59 13.20
N ARG A 453 -3.92 -11.89 13.38
CA ARG A 453 -5.24 -12.48 13.17
C ARG A 453 -6.26 -11.83 14.09
N ASP A 454 -6.01 -11.86 15.41
CA ASP A 454 -6.99 -11.47 16.42
C ASP A 454 -7.16 -9.94 16.56
N PHE A 455 -6.27 -9.12 15.97
CA PHE A 455 -6.40 -7.66 15.98
C PHE A 455 -7.77 -7.19 15.42
N THR A 456 -8.28 -7.90 14.42
CA THR A 456 -9.49 -7.52 13.67
C THR A 456 -10.79 -8.02 14.30
N LEU A 457 -10.75 -8.62 15.51
CA LEU A 457 -11.92 -9.16 16.19
C LEU A 457 -13.10 -8.17 16.30
N GLY A 458 -12.82 -6.88 16.46
CA GLY A 458 -13.84 -5.82 16.56
C GLY A 458 -14.48 -5.38 15.24
N TRP A 459 -13.91 -5.71 14.08
CA TRP A 459 -14.37 -5.18 12.79
C TRP A 459 -15.82 -5.54 12.45
N PRO A 460 -16.31 -6.76 12.69
CA PRO A 460 -17.72 -7.07 12.50
C PRO A 460 -18.66 -6.21 13.34
N LEU A 461 -18.31 -5.90 14.59
CA LEU A 461 -19.12 -5.05 15.46
C LEU A 461 -19.06 -3.59 15.00
N LEU A 462 -17.86 -3.08 14.68
CA LEU A 462 -17.68 -1.73 14.13
C LEU A 462 -18.54 -1.51 12.88
N ARG A 463 -18.55 -2.48 11.95
CA ARG A 463 -19.35 -2.40 10.72
C ARG A 463 -20.85 -2.41 10.98
N ARG A 464 -21.34 -3.26 11.88
CA ARG A 464 -22.74 -3.23 12.29
C ARG A 464 -23.12 -1.89 12.92
N CYS A 465 -22.27 -1.34 13.78
CA CYS A 465 -22.50 -0.02 14.36
C CYS A 465 -22.56 1.06 13.29
N LEU A 466 -21.63 1.08 12.33
CA LEU A 466 -21.62 2.07 11.26
C LEU A 466 -22.80 1.94 10.32
N THR A 467 -23.25 0.72 10.02
CA THR A 467 -24.47 0.48 9.24
C THR A 467 -25.68 1.10 9.95
N ALA A 468 -25.85 0.82 11.24
CA ALA A 468 -26.93 1.40 12.05
C ALA A 468 -26.84 2.93 12.14
N ILE A 469 -25.63 3.47 12.33
CA ILE A 469 -25.38 4.92 12.32
C ILE A 469 -25.80 5.52 10.96
N GLY A 470 -25.44 4.90 9.85
CA GLY A 470 -25.85 5.32 8.51
C GLY A 470 -27.36 5.30 8.32
N GLU A 471 -28.05 4.29 8.84
CA GLU A 471 -29.51 4.23 8.84
C GLU A 471 -30.14 5.39 9.64
N HIS A 472 -29.62 5.66 10.85
CA HIS A 472 -30.07 6.81 11.66
C HIS A 472 -29.90 8.14 10.93
N LEU A 473 -28.74 8.36 10.29
CA LEU A 473 -28.46 9.60 9.57
C LEU A 473 -29.31 9.75 8.30
N ARG A 474 -29.57 8.65 7.58
CA ARG A 474 -30.50 8.64 6.44
C ARG A 474 -31.92 8.99 6.90
N ASP A 475 -32.39 8.38 7.98
CA ASP A 475 -33.74 8.61 8.49
C ASP A 475 -33.92 10.04 9.02
N ALA A 476 -32.83 10.68 9.48
CA ALA A 476 -32.76 12.10 9.81
C ALA A 476 -32.60 13.03 8.58
N GLY A 477 -32.42 12.49 7.37
CA GLY A 477 -32.24 13.25 6.14
C GLY A 477 -30.86 13.91 5.97
N VAL A 478 -29.86 13.48 6.75
CA VAL A 478 -28.49 14.01 6.70
C VAL A 478 -27.71 13.44 5.49
N ILE A 479 -27.94 12.16 5.17
CA ILE A 479 -27.30 11.45 4.05
C ILE A 479 -28.34 10.75 3.16
N ALA A 480 -27.99 10.49 1.90
CA ALA A 480 -28.91 9.92 0.92
C ALA A 480 -28.99 8.38 1.03
N ALA A 481 -27.86 7.72 1.27
CA ALA A 481 -27.77 6.28 1.48
C ALA A 481 -27.03 5.96 2.79
N PRO A 482 -27.37 4.86 3.50
CA PRO A 482 -26.67 4.49 4.74
C PRO A 482 -25.15 4.32 4.55
N ASP A 483 -24.72 3.80 3.40
CA ASP A 483 -23.31 3.60 3.06
C ASP A 483 -22.53 4.91 2.86
N ASP A 484 -23.21 6.05 2.70
CA ASP A 484 -22.52 7.36 2.62
C ASP A 484 -21.81 7.70 3.95
N VAL A 485 -22.19 7.04 5.06
CA VAL A 485 -21.60 7.23 6.39
C VAL A 485 -20.08 7.15 6.40
N TYR A 486 -19.48 6.26 5.60
CA TYR A 486 -18.02 6.08 5.56
C TYR A 486 -17.28 7.31 5.02
N PHE A 487 -17.95 8.15 4.24
CA PHE A 487 -17.36 9.32 3.59
C PHE A 487 -17.59 10.63 4.35
N LEU A 488 -18.17 10.56 5.55
CA LEU A 488 -18.41 11.70 6.42
C LEU A 488 -17.17 12.09 7.24
N THR A 489 -17.09 13.37 7.62
CA THR A 489 -16.25 13.83 8.73
C THR A 489 -16.98 13.73 10.07
N LEU A 490 -16.22 13.79 11.16
CA LEU A 490 -16.77 13.84 12.52
C LEU A 490 -17.74 15.02 12.75
N GLU A 491 -17.57 16.12 12.03
CA GLU A 491 -18.44 17.30 12.10
C GLU A 491 -19.87 17.01 11.61
N ALA A 492 -20.06 15.99 10.76
CA ALA A 492 -21.36 15.59 10.25
C ALA A 492 -22.24 14.90 11.32
N PHE A 493 -21.70 14.60 12.51
CA PHE A 493 -22.42 13.98 13.63
C PHE A 493 -22.86 14.99 14.70
N GLU A 494 -22.64 16.28 14.50
CA GLU A 494 -23.10 17.33 15.42
C GLU A 494 -24.63 17.54 15.29
N PRO A 495 -25.34 17.88 16.39
CA PRO A 495 -26.81 17.97 16.41
C PRO A 495 -27.42 18.92 15.37
N ASP A 496 -26.65 19.92 14.92
CA ASP A 496 -27.07 20.96 13.96
C ASP A 496 -26.47 20.74 12.54
N ALA A 497 -25.87 19.56 12.27
CA ALA A 497 -25.23 19.28 10.98
C ALA A 497 -26.27 19.15 9.85
N GLY A 498 -26.42 20.20 9.04
CA GLY A 498 -27.17 20.13 7.78
C GLY A 498 -26.40 19.37 6.68
N PRO A 499 -27.06 19.01 5.55
CA PRO A 499 -26.46 18.24 4.45
C PRO A 499 -25.22 18.90 3.81
N GLN A 500 -24.97 20.18 4.09
CA GLN A 500 -23.80 20.93 3.63
C GLN A 500 -22.52 20.57 4.42
N HIS A 501 -22.63 19.98 5.61
CA HIS A 501 -21.51 19.58 6.46
C HIS A 501 -21.08 18.10 6.26
N ALA A 502 -21.84 17.33 5.47
CA ALA A 502 -21.66 15.89 5.30
C ALA A 502 -20.62 15.49 4.23
N VAL A 503 -20.31 16.36 3.26
CA VAL A 503 -19.46 15.98 2.10
C VAL A 503 -18.07 16.60 2.20
N VAL A 504 -17.05 15.75 2.28
CA VAL A 504 -15.65 16.19 2.15
C VAL A 504 -15.26 16.24 0.68
N GLY A 505 -15.27 17.44 0.10
CA GLY A 505 -14.26 17.82 -0.89
C GLY A 505 -12.87 17.88 -0.24
N PRO A 506 -11.76 17.78 -1.01
CA PRO A 506 -10.41 17.60 -0.46
C PRO A 506 -10.11 18.63 0.63
N ALA A 507 -9.54 18.15 1.75
CA ALA A 507 -9.28 18.94 2.95
C ALA A 507 -8.61 20.30 2.61
N PRO A 508 -9.04 21.42 3.23
CA PRO A 508 -8.36 22.69 3.07
C PRO A 508 -6.92 22.55 3.57
N SER A 509 -5.97 22.81 2.67
CA SER A 509 -4.55 22.94 2.97
C SER A 509 -4.34 24.09 3.96
N GLY A 510 -4.28 23.78 5.26
CA GLY A 510 -4.07 24.82 6.27
C GLY A 510 -4.39 24.42 7.70
N MET A 511 -3.77 23.36 8.24
CA MET A 511 -3.66 23.23 9.70
C MET A 511 -2.38 22.50 10.09
N ALA A 512 -1.27 23.24 10.01
CA ALA A 512 -0.05 22.93 10.74
C ALA A 512 0.34 24.17 11.57
N ALA A 513 0.75 23.90 12.80
CA ALA A 513 1.37 24.80 13.78
C ALA A 513 0.44 25.57 14.72
N ALA A 514 0.20 24.95 15.89
CA ALA A 514 0.14 25.68 17.15
C ALA A 514 0.86 24.85 18.23
N GLU A 515 2.18 25.05 18.36
CA GLU A 515 2.92 25.12 19.63
C GLU A 515 4.44 25.09 19.35
N GLU A 516 5.03 26.27 19.19
CA GLU A 516 6.29 26.62 19.88
C GLU A 516 6.57 28.11 19.69
N ALA A 517 6.34 28.86 20.78
CA ALA A 517 6.67 30.26 20.86
C ALA A 517 8.18 30.47 21.01
N GLY A 518 8.78 31.17 20.04
CA GLY A 518 9.84 32.15 20.26
C GLY A 518 11.30 31.66 20.35
N ARG A 519 12.07 31.87 19.27
CA ARG A 519 13.33 32.68 19.24
C ARG A 519 14.05 32.61 17.86
N PRO A 520 14.94 33.58 17.55
CA PRO A 520 15.14 34.07 16.19
C PRO A 520 16.20 33.33 15.36
N ALA A 521 16.09 33.57 14.05
CA ALA A 521 16.89 33.09 12.94
C ALA A 521 18.41 33.09 13.17
N ARG A 522 19.07 31.99 12.75
CA ARG A 522 20.43 32.01 12.20
C ARG A 522 20.59 31.04 11.04
N ALA A 523 21.33 31.52 10.05
CA ALA A 523 21.56 30.97 8.74
C ALA A 523 22.57 29.80 8.72
N GLY A 524 22.48 29.00 7.65
CA GLY A 524 23.63 28.39 7.00
C GLY A 524 23.98 26.96 7.40
N SER A 525 23.72 26.02 6.49
CA SER A 525 24.72 25.11 5.89
C SER A 525 24.08 23.80 5.47
N SER A 526 24.12 23.55 4.16
CA SER A 526 23.82 22.29 3.49
C SER A 526 24.61 21.12 4.10
N ALA A 527 23.95 19.98 4.25
CA ALA A 527 24.60 18.68 4.34
C ALA A 527 23.68 17.59 3.77
N THR A 528 24.02 17.18 2.54
CA THR A 528 23.55 16.02 1.80
C THR A 528 23.72 14.74 2.63
N ILE A 529 22.67 13.93 2.81
CA ILE A 529 22.81 12.53 3.24
C ILE A 529 21.92 11.64 2.37
N ALA A 530 22.60 10.70 1.72
CA ALA A 530 22.13 9.74 0.74
C ALA A 530 21.11 8.75 1.34
N GLY A 531 20.17 8.33 0.49
CA GLY A 531 19.23 7.26 0.77
C GLY A 531 19.91 5.89 0.86
N GLN A 532 19.28 4.98 1.59
CA GLN A 532 19.49 3.55 1.47
C GLN A 532 18.14 2.89 1.26
N HIS A 533 17.94 2.44 0.02
CA HIS A 533 17.05 1.35 -0.34
C HIS A 533 17.52 0.06 0.33
N LEU A 534 16.59 -0.67 0.94
CA LEU A 534 16.48 -2.13 0.94
C LEU A 534 15.13 -2.52 1.56
#